data_AF-A0AAW5N515-F1
#
_entry.id   AF-A0AAW5N515-F1
#
_cell.length_a   1.000
_cell.length_b   1.000
_cell.length_c   1.000
_cell.angle_alpha   90.00
_cell.angle_beta   90.00
_cell.angle_gamma   90.00
#
_symmetry.space_group_name_H-M   'P 1'
#
loop_
_entity.id
_entity.type
_entity.pdbx_description
1 polymer ?
#
loop_
_entity_poly.entity_id
_entity_poly.type
_entity_poly.pdbx_seq_one_letter_code
_entity_poly.pdbx_strand_id
1 'polypeptide(L)'
;MMMHNWFECKIRYEKIAENGMSKKVTEPYLVDALSFTEAESRIIEEITPFISGEFTVADIKRANYSELFPCEEDAADRWFKCKLYFITLDEKSGAEKKTATNMLVQAADLRDAVKKLDEGMQGSMADYSIASIAETAIMDVYPYSAEPDVKPEFPEAANR
;
A
#
# COMPACT_ATOMS: atom_id res chain seq x y z
N MET A 1 -15.22 11.77 4.06
CA MET A 1 -14.10 11.14 3.33
C MET A 1 -13.31 10.34 4.35
N MET A 2 -13.14 9.04 4.13
CA MET A 2 -12.19 8.27 4.93
C MET A 2 -10.80 8.84 4.66
N MET A 3 -10.09 9.23 5.72
CA MET A 3 -8.76 9.81 5.62
C MET A 3 -7.78 8.66 5.84
N HIS A 4 -7.24 8.15 4.74
CA HIS A 4 -6.28 7.04 4.79
C HIS A 4 -4.95 7.50 5.37
N ASN A 5 -4.37 6.67 6.24
CA ASN A 5 -3.10 6.88 6.89
C ASN A 5 -2.20 5.69 6.55
N TRP A 6 -1.57 5.76 5.39
CA TRP A 6 -0.76 4.65 4.88
C TRP A 6 0.60 4.54 5.58
N PHE A 7 0.96 3.31 5.92
CA PHE A 7 2.25 2.90 6.44
C PHE A 7 2.86 1.84 5.50
N GLU A 8 4.11 2.03 5.11
CA GLU A 8 4.89 0.97 4.46
C GLU A 8 5.58 0.16 5.57
N CYS A 9 5.14 -1.08 5.76
CA CYS A 9 5.67 -2.04 6.72
C CYS A 9 6.54 -3.05 5.98
N LYS A 10 7.77 -3.29 6.44
CA LYS A 10 8.66 -4.29 5.84
C LYS A 10 8.75 -5.53 6.70
N ILE A 11 8.39 -6.68 6.14
CA ILE A 11 8.50 -7.98 6.81
C ILE A 11 9.76 -8.68 6.35
N ARG A 12 10.57 -9.13 7.31
CA ARG A 12 11.79 -9.92 7.07
C ARG A 12 11.59 -11.34 7.56
N TYR A 13 11.83 -12.30 6.68
CA TYR A 13 11.70 -13.73 6.98
C TYR A 13 12.65 -14.56 6.11
N GLU A 14 12.79 -15.84 6.46
CA GLU A 14 13.52 -16.81 5.64
C GLU A 14 12.57 -17.50 4.67
N LYS A 15 12.85 -17.39 3.36
CA LYS A 15 12.13 -18.07 2.29
C LYS A 15 13.01 -19.17 1.71
N ILE A 16 12.45 -20.37 1.55
CA ILE A 16 13.14 -21.46 0.86
C ILE A 16 13.01 -21.20 -0.64
N ALA A 17 14.13 -20.98 -1.32
CA ALA A 17 14.15 -20.84 -2.77
C ALA A 17 13.91 -22.21 -3.45
N GLU A 18 13.54 -22.21 -4.72
CA GLU A 18 13.23 -23.43 -5.51
C GLU A 18 14.39 -24.45 -5.53
N ASN A 19 15.62 -24.00 -5.26
CA ASN A 19 16.81 -24.84 -5.16
C ASN A 19 17.05 -25.42 -3.75
N GLY A 20 16.12 -25.24 -2.81
CA GLY A 20 16.22 -25.71 -1.43
C GLY A 20 17.09 -24.85 -0.51
N MET A 21 17.68 -23.75 -0.99
CA MET A 21 18.46 -22.83 -0.14
C MET A 21 17.54 -21.85 0.59
N SER A 22 17.74 -21.68 1.91
CA SER A 22 17.08 -20.62 2.67
C SER A 22 17.73 -19.27 2.35
N LYS A 23 16.89 -18.28 2.02
CA LYS A 23 17.31 -16.90 1.78
C LYS A 23 16.48 -15.95 2.65
N LYS A 24 17.17 -15.03 3.32
CA LYS A 24 16.51 -13.91 4.00
C LYS A 24 16.02 -12.92 2.96
N VAL A 25 14.72 -12.67 2.97
CA VAL A 25 14.05 -11.67 2.14
C VAL A 25 13.48 -10.56 3.02
N THR A 26 13.25 -9.39 2.44
CA THR A 26 12.56 -8.30 3.11
C THR A 26 11.57 -7.71 2.12
N GLU A 27 10.29 -7.88 2.42
CA GLU A 27 9.19 -7.55 1.52
C GLU A 27 8.37 -6.41 2.13
N PRO A 28 8.16 -5.30 1.40
CA PRO A 28 7.32 -4.20 1.86
C PRO A 28 5.84 -4.47 1.55
N TYR A 29 4.99 -4.05 2.48
CA TYR A 29 3.53 -4.10 2.41
C TYR A 29 2.99 -2.72 2.78
N LEU A 30 1.86 -2.33 2.20
CA LEU A 30 1.21 -1.06 2.53
C LEU A 30 0.01 -1.34 3.43
N VAL A 31 -0.09 -0.66 4.56
CA VAL A 31 -1.15 -0.86 5.56
C VAL A 31 -1.79 0.48 5.88
N ASP A 32 -3.12 0.55 5.86
CA ASP A 32 -3.85 1.70 6.39
C ASP A 32 -4.16 1.49 7.87
N ALA A 33 -3.67 2.38 8.72
CA ALA A 33 -3.79 2.28 10.17
C ALA A 33 -3.78 3.68 10.81
N LEU A 34 -4.23 3.83 12.04
CA LEU A 34 -4.23 5.14 12.72
C LEU A 34 -2.87 5.47 13.38
N SER A 35 -2.08 4.44 13.71
CA SER A 35 -0.81 4.59 14.43
C SER A 35 0.25 3.56 14.00
N PHE A 36 1.51 3.80 14.37
CA PHE A 36 2.60 2.84 14.12
C PHE A 36 2.38 1.50 14.83
N THR A 37 1.89 1.53 16.07
CA THR A 37 1.58 0.31 16.84
C THR A 37 0.47 -0.49 16.17
N GLU A 38 -0.58 0.18 15.71
CA GLU A 38 -1.66 -0.50 14.98
C GLU A 38 -1.18 -1.05 13.64
N ALA A 39 -0.38 -0.29 12.88
CA ALA A 39 0.20 -0.76 11.63
C ALA A 39 1.08 -2.01 11.83
N GLU A 40 1.84 -2.07 12.94
CA GLU A 40 2.64 -3.23 13.32
C GLU A 40 1.75 -4.45 13.64
N SER A 41 0.76 -4.29 14.51
CA SER A 41 -0.15 -5.40 14.87
C SER A 41 -0.87 -5.94 13.64
N ARG A 42 -1.41 -5.06 12.80
CA ARG A 42 -2.16 -5.45 11.60
C ARG A 42 -1.30 -6.19 10.61
N ILE A 43 -0.09 -5.71 10.30
CA ILE A 43 0.75 -6.42 9.33
C ILE A 43 1.17 -7.80 9.85
N ILE A 44 1.38 -7.95 11.15
CA ILE A 44 1.67 -9.24 11.78
C ILE A 44 0.49 -10.20 11.58
N GLU A 45 -0.74 -9.75 11.84
CA GLU A 45 -1.96 -10.55 11.67
C GLU A 45 -2.17 -10.99 10.23
N GLU A 46 -2.04 -10.06 9.28
CA GLU A 46 -2.22 -10.31 7.85
C GLU A 46 -1.17 -11.27 7.30
N ILE A 47 0.09 -11.17 7.73
CA ILE A 47 1.20 -11.95 7.14
C ILE A 47 1.40 -13.33 7.79
N THR A 48 1.02 -13.48 9.06
CA THR A 48 1.14 -14.74 9.81
C THR A 48 0.61 -15.97 9.07
N PRO A 49 -0.59 -15.97 8.43
CA PRO A 49 -1.09 -17.15 7.72
C PRO A 49 -0.28 -17.52 6.48
N PHE A 50 0.54 -16.61 5.94
CA PHE A 50 1.29 -16.82 4.70
C PHE A 50 2.76 -17.18 4.92
N ILE A 51 3.34 -16.89 6.09
CA ILE A 51 4.74 -17.19 6.41
C ILE A 51 4.82 -18.38 7.36
N SER A 52 5.45 -19.46 6.90
CA SER A 52 5.84 -20.58 7.77
C SER A 52 7.17 -20.27 8.47
N GLY A 53 7.14 -20.16 9.80
CA GLY A 53 8.33 -19.92 10.63
C GLY A 53 8.37 -18.52 11.25
N GLU A 54 9.54 -18.15 11.77
CA GLU A 54 9.73 -16.85 12.42
C GLU A 54 9.92 -15.73 11.38
N PHE A 55 9.27 -14.60 11.62
CA PHE A 55 9.47 -13.36 10.88
C PHE A 55 9.59 -12.18 11.83
N THR A 56 10.13 -11.07 11.34
CA THR A 56 10.19 -9.81 12.08
C THR A 56 9.70 -8.65 11.23
N VAL A 57 9.07 -7.67 11.89
CA VAL A 57 8.81 -6.36 11.28
C VAL A 57 10.13 -5.58 11.32
N ALA A 58 10.73 -5.37 10.15
CA ALA A 58 12.07 -4.80 10.02
C ALA A 58 12.06 -3.26 9.92
N ASP A 59 10.96 -2.66 9.47
CA ASP A 59 10.82 -1.22 9.28
C ASP A 59 9.33 -0.86 9.18
N ILE A 60 8.94 0.29 9.72
CA ILE A 60 7.61 0.87 9.55
C ILE A 60 7.78 2.37 9.33
N LYS A 61 7.28 2.88 8.20
CA LYS A 61 7.32 4.31 7.88
C LYS A 61 5.99 4.78 7.32
N ARG A 62 5.68 6.06 7.53
CA ARG A 62 4.54 6.68 6.85
C ARG A 62 4.77 6.73 5.35
N ALA A 63 3.78 6.30 4.59
CA ALA A 63 3.73 6.40 3.15
C ALA A 63 2.78 7.53 2.75
N ASN A 64 3.23 8.43 1.88
CA ASN A 64 2.41 9.54 1.41
C ASN A 64 1.82 9.18 0.04
N TYR A 65 0.70 8.44 0.08
CA TYR A 65 -0.17 8.17 -1.06
C TYR A 65 -1.52 8.84 -0.79
N SER A 66 -1.94 9.72 -1.69
CA SER A 66 -3.21 10.43 -1.53
C SER A 66 -4.39 9.61 -2.06
N GLU A 67 -4.14 8.72 -3.02
CA GLU A 67 -5.16 7.90 -3.66
C GLU A 67 -4.56 6.60 -4.18
N LEU A 68 -5.35 5.53 -4.14
CA LEU A 68 -5.01 4.20 -4.62
C LEU A 68 -5.99 3.79 -5.71
N PHE A 69 -5.48 3.18 -6.77
CA PHE A 69 -6.26 2.61 -7.86
C PHE A 69 -6.02 1.10 -7.91
N PRO A 70 -6.69 0.31 -7.05
CA PRO A 70 -6.62 -1.15 -7.09
C PRO A 70 -7.27 -1.68 -8.37
N CYS A 71 -6.89 -2.90 -8.76
CA CYS A 71 -7.42 -3.56 -9.93
C CYS A 71 -7.72 -5.04 -9.61
N GLU A 72 -8.91 -5.50 -9.98
CA GLU A 72 -9.35 -6.89 -9.78
C GLU A 72 -8.88 -7.84 -10.89
N GLU A 73 -8.20 -7.34 -11.92
CA GLU A 73 -7.66 -8.18 -12.99
C GLU A 73 -6.50 -9.03 -12.46
N ASP A 74 -6.54 -10.35 -12.66
CA ASP A 74 -5.46 -11.27 -12.22
C ASP A 74 -4.07 -10.90 -12.79
N ALA A 75 -4.03 -10.24 -13.95
CA ALA A 75 -2.79 -9.78 -14.57
C ALA A 75 -2.19 -8.54 -13.90
N ALA A 76 -2.96 -7.81 -13.08
CA ALA A 76 -2.52 -6.61 -12.38
C ALA A 76 -1.93 -6.98 -11.01
N ASP A 77 -0.81 -7.69 -11.03
CA ASP A 77 -0.13 -8.20 -9.84
C ASP A 77 0.92 -7.24 -9.26
N ARG A 78 1.10 -6.05 -9.85
CA ARG A 78 2.15 -5.08 -9.47
C ARG A 78 1.58 -3.73 -9.07
N TRP A 79 2.25 -3.10 -8.11
CA TRP A 79 1.94 -1.75 -7.67
C TRP A 79 2.93 -0.73 -8.23
N PHE A 80 2.42 0.31 -8.87
CA PHE A 80 3.18 1.41 -9.45
C PHE A 80 2.94 2.70 -8.69
N LYS A 81 4.02 3.37 -8.29
CA LYS A 81 3.99 4.70 -7.72
C LYS A 81 3.95 5.73 -8.83
N CYS A 82 2.84 6.46 -8.89
CA CYS A 82 2.59 7.53 -9.85
C CYS A 82 2.72 8.87 -9.13
N LYS A 83 3.68 9.69 -9.52
CA LYS A 83 3.81 11.07 -9.04
C LYS A 83 3.17 12.00 -10.06
N LEU A 84 2.17 12.76 -9.62
CA LEU A 84 1.49 13.78 -10.41
C LEU A 84 1.87 15.18 -9.91
N TYR A 85 1.88 16.14 -10.83
CA TYR A 85 1.83 17.56 -10.52
C TYR A 85 0.45 18.09 -10.86
N PHE A 86 -0.35 18.43 -9.84
CA PHE A 86 -1.56 19.22 -10.03
C PHE A 86 -1.20 20.67 -10.28
N ILE A 87 -1.72 21.22 -11.36
CA ILE A 87 -1.46 22.58 -11.81
C ILE A 87 -2.66 23.42 -11.42
N THR A 88 -2.43 24.43 -10.58
CA THR A 88 -3.46 25.39 -10.19
C THR A 88 -2.96 26.78 -10.49
N LEU A 89 -3.82 27.67 -10.99
CA LEU A 89 -3.47 29.07 -11.17
C LEU A 89 -3.67 29.83 -9.85
N ASP A 90 -2.67 30.60 -9.43
CA ASP A 90 -2.83 31.55 -8.34
C ASP A 90 -3.65 32.76 -8.83
N GLU A 91 -4.87 32.93 -8.32
CA GLU A 91 -5.81 33.96 -8.77
C GLU A 91 -5.31 35.40 -8.53
N LYS A 92 -4.30 35.61 -7.66
CA LYS A 92 -3.75 36.93 -7.35
C LYS A 92 -2.61 37.33 -8.25
N SER A 93 -1.74 36.38 -8.61
CA SER A 93 -0.51 36.62 -9.36
C SER A 93 -0.56 36.10 -10.80
N GLY A 94 -1.52 35.25 -11.14
CA GLY A 94 -1.59 34.55 -12.42
C GLY A 94 -0.49 33.49 -12.60
N ALA A 95 0.30 33.21 -11.55
CA ALA A 95 1.38 32.24 -11.61
C ALA A 95 0.85 30.81 -11.46
N GLU A 96 1.43 29.88 -12.21
CA GLU A 96 1.14 28.46 -12.07
C GLU A 96 1.80 27.89 -10.81
N LYS A 97 0.99 27.24 -9.97
CA LYS A 97 1.46 26.47 -8.82
C LYS A 97 1.34 24.99 -9.12
N LYS A 98 2.45 24.27 -8.94
CA LYS A 98 2.50 22.81 -9.08
C LYS A 98 2.53 22.16 -7.70
N THR A 99 1.51 21.37 -7.40
CA THR A 99 1.45 20.57 -6.17
C THR A 99 1.75 19.11 -6.50
N ALA A 100 2.79 18.56 -5.88
CA ALA A 100 3.17 17.18 -6.09
C ALA A 100 2.32 16.24 -5.23
N THR A 101 1.68 15.27 -5.87
CA THR A 101 0.88 14.23 -5.21
C THR A 101 1.37 12.87 -5.67
N ASN A 102 1.49 11.91 -4.75
CA ASN A 102 1.74 10.53 -5.14
C ASN A 102 0.45 9.72 -5.04
N MET A 103 0.27 8.86 -6.03
CA MET A 103 -0.80 7.89 -6.14
C MET A 103 -0.17 6.52 -6.32
N LEU A 104 -0.91 5.48 -5.99
CA LEU A 104 -0.46 4.11 -6.17
C LEU A 104 -1.48 3.35 -7.04
N VAL A 105 -1.02 2.77 -8.14
CA VAL A 105 -1.86 2.14 -9.16
C VAL A 105 -1.49 0.67 -9.25
N GLN A 106 -2.47 -0.22 -9.19
CA GLN A 106 -2.29 -1.64 -9.45
C GLN A 106 -2.45 -1.92 -10.94
N ALA A 107 -1.43 -2.51 -11.58
CA ALA A 107 -1.40 -2.71 -13.02
C ALA A 107 -0.48 -3.88 -13.42
N ALA A 108 -0.60 -4.35 -14.66
CA ALA A 108 0.26 -5.42 -15.18
C ALA A 108 1.66 -4.93 -15.59
N ASP A 109 1.72 -3.73 -16.20
CA ASP A 109 2.95 -3.11 -16.67
C ASP A 109 2.87 -1.57 -16.64
N LEU A 110 3.96 -0.90 -17.02
CA LEU A 110 4.04 0.57 -17.02
C LEU A 110 3.00 1.24 -17.95
N ARG A 111 2.67 0.65 -19.09
CA ARG A 111 1.70 1.24 -20.04
C ARG A 111 0.29 1.10 -19.48
N ASP A 112 0.00 -0.07 -18.90
CA ASP A 112 -1.27 -0.32 -18.22
C ASP A 112 -1.44 0.59 -17.00
N ALA A 113 -0.37 0.82 -16.23
CA ALA A 113 -0.37 1.76 -15.11
C ALA A 113 -0.70 3.21 -15.54
N VAL A 114 -0.15 3.67 -16.67
CA VAL A 114 -0.51 4.99 -17.24
C VAL A 114 -1.99 5.02 -17.60
N LYS A 115 -2.48 4.00 -18.31
CA LYS A 115 -3.86 3.94 -18.76
C LYS A 115 -4.84 3.96 -17.58
N LYS A 116 -4.62 3.10 -16.58
CA LYS A 116 -5.45 3.02 -15.37
C LYS A 116 -5.39 4.31 -14.54
N LEU A 117 -4.22 4.95 -14.47
CA LEU A 117 -4.09 6.27 -13.85
C LEU A 117 -4.94 7.30 -14.58
N ASP A 118 -4.84 7.38 -15.91
CA ASP A 118 -5.61 8.34 -16.70
C ASP A 118 -7.12 8.11 -16.54
N GLU A 119 -7.57 6.85 -16.56
CA GLU A 119 -8.98 6.46 -16.31
C GLU A 119 -9.45 6.87 -14.91
N GLY A 120 -8.65 6.59 -13.87
CA GLY A 120 -8.94 7.02 -12.50
C GLY A 120 -9.01 8.54 -12.35
N MET A 121 -8.22 9.27 -13.13
CA MET A 121 -8.14 10.73 -13.10
C MET A 121 -9.20 11.44 -13.94
N GLN A 122 -9.89 10.75 -14.87
CA GLN A 122 -10.93 11.37 -15.73
C GLN A 122 -12.08 12.02 -14.95
N GLY A 123 -12.33 11.58 -13.72
CA GLY A 123 -13.34 12.20 -12.84
C GLY A 123 -12.90 13.50 -12.18
N SER A 124 -11.61 13.86 -12.25
CA SER A 124 -11.06 15.05 -11.63
C SER A 124 -11.13 16.24 -12.60
N MET A 125 -11.69 17.36 -12.14
CA MET A 125 -11.68 18.63 -12.90
C MET A 125 -10.32 19.36 -12.80
N ALA A 126 -9.31 18.77 -12.18
CA ALA A 126 -8.02 19.40 -11.97
C ALA A 126 -7.05 19.12 -13.13
N ASP A 127 -6.39 20.16 -13.62
CA ASP A 127 -5.28 20.02 -14.55
C ASP A 127 -4.11 19.31 -13.84
N TYR A 128 -3.59 18.25 -14.46
CA TYR A 128 -2.46 17.51 -13.92
C TYR A 128 -1.45 17.14 -15.01
N SER A 129 -0.22 16.87 -14.59
CA SER A 129 0.81 16.27 -15.44
C SER A 129 1.50 15.13 -14.70
N ILE A 130 1.77 14.03 -15.41
CA ILE A 130 2.51 12.89 -14.86
C ILE A 130 3.98 13.27 -14.75
N ALA A 131 4.51 13.30 -13.52
CA ALA A 131 5.91 13.60 -13.25
C ALA A 131 6.79 12.35 -13.39
N SER A 132 6.33 11.21 -12.86
CA SER A 132 7.05 9.94 -12.92
C SER A 132 6.13 8.77 -12.59
N ILE A 133 6.39 7.62 -13.19
CA ILE A 133 5.77 6.35 -12.82
C ILE A 133 6.90 5.34 -12.60
N ALA A 134 6.86 4.63 -11.47
CA ALA A 134 7.85 3.62 -11.13
C ALA A 134 7.20 2.40 -10.48
N GLU A 135 7.62 1.20 -10.89
CA GLU A 135 7.24 -0.04 -10.21
C GLU A 135 7.77 -0.01 -8.77
N THR A 136 6.94 -0.43 -7.83
CA THR A 136 7.29 -0.56 -6.42
C THR A 136 7.56 -2.00 -6.09
N ALA A 137 8.28 -2.24 -4.99
CA ALA A 137 8.44 -3.59 -4.43
C ALA A 137 7.28 -3.97 -3.51
N ILE A 138 6.20 -3.16 -3.43
CA ILE A 138 5.07 -3.41 -2.54
C ILE A 138 4.39 -4.70 -3.00
N MET A 139 4.33 -5.66 -2.08
CA MET A 139 3.75 -6.98 -2.35
C MET A 139 2.24 -6.95 -2.29
N ASP A 140 1.68 -6.26 -1.30
CA ASP A 140 0.24 -6.15 -1.13
C ASP A 140 -0.15 -4.87 -0.36
N VAL A 141 -1.43 -4.51 -0.45
CA VAL A 141 -2.04 -3.38 0.22
C VAL A 141 -3.19 -3.87 1.10
N TYR A 142 -3.15 -3.50 2.38
CA TYR A 142 -4.16 -3.81 3.38
C TYR A 142 -4.89 -2.52 3.79
N PRO A 143 -6.06 -2.21 3.19
CA PRO A 143 -6.88 -1.07 3.57
C PRO A 143 -7.41 -1.18 5.00
N TYR A 144 -7.90 -0.08 5.55
CA TYR A 144 -8.38 -0.06 6.91
C TYR A 144 -9.66 -0.90 7.02
N SER A 145 -9.58 -2.01 7.74
CA SER A 145 -10.73 -2.74 8.25
C SER A 145 -11.12 -2.15 9.59
N ALA A 146 -12.39 -1.78 9.76
CA ALA A 146 -12.94 -1.27 11.01
C ALA A 146 -13.45 -2.38 11.92
N GLU A 147 -13.31 -3.66 11.53
CA GLU A 147 -13.77 -4.77 12.33
C GLU A 147 -12.76 -5.07 13.44
N PRO A 148 -13.13 -4.94 14.73
CA PRO A 148 -12.32 -5.46 15.79
C PRO A 148 -12.46 -6.99 15.75
N ASP A 149 -11.45 -7.68 15.24
CA ASP A 149 -11.31 -9.13 15.39
C ASP A 149 -11.05 -9.44 16.87
N VAL A 150 -12.09 -9.34 17.70
CA VAL A 150 -12.11 -9.92 19.03
C VAL A 150 -12.17 -11.43 18.83
N LYS A 151 -11.02 -12.05 18.56
CA LYS A 151 -10.86 -13.48 18.83
C LYS A 151 -11.20 -13.64 20.32
N PRO A 152 -12.23 -14.44 20.68
CA PRO A 152 -12.53 -14.68 22.08
C PRO A 152 -11.32 -15.38 22.71
N GLU A 153 -10.50 -14.62 23.43
CA GLU A 153 -9.56 -15.18 24.39
C GLU A 153 -10.39 -15.90 25.46
N PHE A 154 -9.87 -17.02 25.94
CA PHE A 154 -10.44 -17.96 26.93
C PHE A 154 -11.38 -19.04 26.35
N PRO A 155 -10.86 -20.26 26.10
CA PRO A 155 -11.73 -21.44 26.17
C PRO A 155 -12.32 -21.49 27.58
N GLU A 156 -13.64 -21.57 27.69
CA GLU A 156 -14.33 -21.83 28.95
C GLU A 156 -13.65 -23.03 29.62
N ALA A 157 -12.97 -22.76 30.75
CA ALA A 157 -12.57 -23.80 31.66
C ALA A 157 -13.85 -24.48 32.15
N ALA A 158 -14.23 -25.56 31.48
CA ALA A 158 -15.31 -26.44 31.88
C ALA A 158 -15.00 -26.91 33.31
N ASN A 159 -15.73 -26.32 34.26
CA ASN A 159 -15.71 -26.69 35.66
C ASN A 159 -15.97 -28.19 35.81
N ARG A 160 -15.13 -28.79 36.64
CA ARG A 160 -15.20 -30.17 37.12
C ARG A 160 -16.36 -30.37 38.08
#